data_AF-A0A5J4PPY4-F1
#
_entry.id   AF-A0A5J4PPY4-F1
#
_cell.length_a   1.000
_cell.length_b   1.000
_cell.length_c   1.000
_cell.angle_alpha   90.00
_cell.angle_beta   90.00
_cell.angle_gamma   90.00
#
_symmetry.space_group_name_H-M   'P 1'
#
loop_
_entity.id
_entity.type
_entity.pdbx_description
1 polymer ?
#
loop_
_entity_poly.entity_id
_entity_poly.type
_entity_poly.pdbx_seq_one_letter_code
_entity_poly.pdbx_strand_id
1 'polypeptide(L)' 'MNIDYFLTEIMDEDHLLDIYDYFKKSETDSVEKALDELGPDFSEDEIRLVRIKFISEMAN' A
#
# COMPACT_ATOMS: atom_id res chain seq x y z
N MET A 1 -3.37 3.46 18.48
CA MET A 1 -3.08 4.40 17.38
C MET A 1 -3.61 3.73 16.13
N ASN A 2 -4.57 4.33 15.42
CA ASN A 2 -5.08 3.73 14.20
C ASN A 2 -4.14 4.12 13.05
N ILE A 3 -3.51 3.13 12.40
CA ILE A 3 -2.64 3.33 11.24
C ILE A 3 -3.39 4.01 10.10
N ASP A 4 -4.71 3.80 9.98
CA ASP A 4 -5.56 4.38 8.95
C ASP A 4 -5.52 5.90 8.97
N TYR A 5 -5.73 6.49 10.15
CA TYR A 5 -5.76 7.94 10.33
C TYR A 5 -4.41 8.57 9.96
N PHE A 6 -3.31 7.90 10.31
CA PHE A 6 -1.97 8.37 9.98
C PHE A 6 -1.73 8.33 8.46
N LEU A 7 -2.13 7.25 7.78
CA LEU A 7 -1.93 7.11 6.34
C LEU A 7 -2.72 8.14 5.54
N THR A 8 -3.97 8.41 5.92
CA THR A 8 -4.82 9.40 5.26
C THR A 8 -4.31 10.85 5.42
N GLU A 9 -3.43 11.12 6.39
CA GLU A 9 -2.83 12.46 6.56
C GLU A 9 -1.56 12.67 5.73
N ILE A 10 -0.88 11.59 5.31
CA ILE A 10 0.43 11.65 4.66
C ILE A 10 0.44 11.14 3.21
N MET A 11 -0.67 10.57 2.74
CA MET A 11 -0.83 9.95 1.43
C MET A 11 -2.16 10.40 0.80
N ASP A 12 -2.17 10.50 -0.52
CA ASP A 12 -3.40 10.70 -1.27
C ASP A 12 -4.34 9.48 -1.12
N GLU A 13 -5.63 9.71 -0.95
CA GLU A 13 -6.62 8.65 -0.75
C GLU A 13 -6.72 7.74 -1.98
N ASP A 14 -6.60 8.29 -3.19
CA ASP A 14 -6.63 7.52 -4.43
C ASP A 14 -5.38 6.61 -4.51
N HIS A 15 -4.22 7.13 -4.11
CA HIS A 15 -2.98 6.35 -4.07
C HIS A 15 -3.08 5.18 -3.08
N LEU A 16 -3.61 5.44 -1.89
CA LEU A 16 -3.82 4.43 -0.86
C LEU A 16 -4.72 3.30 -1.39
N LEU A 17 -5.84 3.67 -2.02
CA LEU A 17 -6.79 2.71 -2.58
C LEU A 17 -6.16 1.85 -3.67
N ASP A 18 -5.45 2.45 -4.62
CA ASP A 18 -4.83 1.74 -5.74
C ASP A 18 -3.76 0.74 -5.26
N ILE A 19 -2.87 1.16 -4.36
CA ILE A 19 -1.83 0.29 -3.79
C ILE A 19 -2.48 -0.85 -2.99
N TYR A 20 -3.53 -0.54 -2.20
CA TYR A 20 -4.21 -1.55 -1.39
C TYR A 20 -4.93 -2.58 -2.27
N ASP A 21 -5.60 -2.12 -3.33
CA ASP A 21 -6.27 -2.99 -4.30
C ASP A 21 -5.29 -3.87 -5.06
N TYR A 22 -4.08 -3.37 -5.37
CA TYR A 22 -2.99 -4.18 -5.90
C TYR A 22 -2.64 -5.33 -4.95
N PHE A 23 -2.35 -5.06 -3.67
CA PHE A 23 -1.96 -6.12 -2.73
C PHE A 23 -3.08 -7.13 -2.48
N LYS A 24 -4.34 -6.69 -2.52
CA LYS A 24 -5.50 -7.58 -2.39
C LYS A 24 -5.67 -8.54 -3.57
N LYS A 25 -5.29 -8.12 -4.79
CA LYS A 25 -5.41 -8.92 -6.02
C LYS A 25 -4.12 -9.68 -6.36
N SER A 26 -2.98 -9.23 -5.84
CA SER A 26 -1.67 -9.81 -6.09
C SER A 26 -1.45 -11.11 -5.32
N GLU A 27 -0.75 -12.06 -5.94
CA GLU A 27 -0.27 -13.29 -5.28
C GLU A 27 1.02 -13.05 -4.47
N THR A 28 1.58 -11.85 -4.54
CA THR A 28 2.87 -11.49 -3.92
C THR A 28 2.81 -10.12 -3.27
N ASP A 29 3.45 -10.00 -2.12
CA ASP A 29 3.63 -8.76 -1.39
C ASP A 29 4.98 -8.07 -1.69
N SER A 30 5.65 -8.44 -2.78
CA SER A 30 6.93 -7.85 -3.17
C SER A 30 6.79 -6.37 -3.51
N VAL A 31 7.59 -5.53 -2.85
CA VAL A 31 7.64 -4.08 -3.10
C VAL A 31 8.19 -3.77 -4.49
N GLU A 32 9.21 -4.50 -4.95
CA GLU A 32 9.78 -4.31 -6.29
C GLU A 32 8.75 -4.57 -7.38
N LYS A 33 7.97 -5.66 -7.25
CA LYS A 33 6.90 -5.95 -8.21
C LYS A 33 5.78 -4.92 -8.17
N ALA A 34 5.43 -4.44 -6.97
CA ALA A 34 4.43 -3.40 -6.82
C ALA A 34 4.87 -2.10 -7.51
N LEU A 35 6.15 -1.71 -7.37
CA LEU A 35 6.72 -0.56 -8.07
C LEU A 35 6.66 -0.72 -9.59
N ASP A 36 6.99 -1.90 -10.10
CA ASP A 36 6.97 -2.18 -11.54
C ASP A 36 5.53 -2.14 -12.13
N GLU A 37 4.54 -2.65 -11.39
CA GLU A 37 3.14 -2.75 -11.85
C GLU A 37 2.35 -1.45 -11.66
N LEU A 38 2.53 -0.78 -10.54
CA LEU A 38 1.86 0.50 -10.23
C LEU A 38 2.51 1.67 -10.99
N GLY A 39 3.80 1.56 -11.30
CA GLY A 39 4.52 2.54 -12.08
C GLY A 39 5.04 3.73 -11.27
N PRO A 40 5.62 4.73 -11.96
CA PRO A 40 6.39 5.81 -11.35
C PRO A 40 5.56 6.85 -10.60
N ASP A 41 4.23 6.79 -10.69
CA ASP A 41 3.32 7.71 -9.99
C ASP A 41 3.24 7.40 -8.48
N PHE A 42 3.75 6.24 -8.07
CA PHE A 42 3.77 5.79 -6.68
C PHE A 42 5.22 5.70 -6.18
N SER A 43 5.45 6.24 -4.98
CA SER A 43 6.74 6.13 -4.31
C SER A 43 6.89 4.79 -3.59
N GLU A 44 8.14 4.36 -3.42
CA GLU A 44 8.44 3.16 -2.64
C GLU A 44 7.96 3.26 -1.19
N ASP A 45 8.02 4.45 -0.59
CA ASP A 45 7.56 4.69 0.78
C ASP A 45 6.05 4.51 0.91
N GLU A 46 5.26 5.03 -0.04
CA GLU A 46 3.80 4.81 -0.08
C GLU A 46 3.50 3.32 -0.16
N ILE A 47 4.14 2.60 -1.09
CA ILE A 47 3.93 1.17 -1.29
C ILE A 47 4.27 0.37 -0.02
N ARG A 48 5.40 0.68 0.63
CA ARG A 48 5.83 0.02 1.88
C ARG A 48 4.83 0.24 3.00
N LEU A 49 4.32 1.46 3.14
CA LEU A 49 3.36 1.83 4.17
C LEU A 49 2.03 1.08 4.01
N VAL A 50 1.47 1.07 2.79
CA VAL A 50 0.23 0.34 2.50
C VAL A 50 0.42 -1.17 2.64
N ARG A 51 1.57 -1.72 2.24
CA ARG A 51 1.91 -3.13 2.46
C ARG A 51 1.88 -3.51 3.94
N ILE A 52 2.46 -2.68 4.81
CA ILE A 52 2.44 -2.92 6.27
C ILE A 52 1.00 -2.94 6.79
N LYS A 53 0.18 -1.98 6.36
CA LYS A 53 -1.26 -1.95 6.69
C LYS A 53 -1.95 -3.24 6.24
N PHE A 54 -1.78 -3.64 4.98
CA PHE A 54 -2.41 -4.83 4.42
C PHE A 54 -2.06 -6.11 5.20
N ILE A 55 -0.77 -6.31 5.51
CA ILE A 55 -0.31 -7.46 6.30
C ILE A 55 -0.88 -7.41 7.73
N SER A 56 -0.91 -6.23 8.35
CA SER A 56 -1.46 -6.05 9.70
C SER A 56 -2.95 -6.37 9.77
N GLU A 57 -3.72 -6.12 8.71
CA GLU A 57 -5.15 -6.45 8.64
C GLU A 57 -5.40 -7.92 8.37
N MET A 58 -4.58 -8.57 7.54
CA MET A 58 -4.69 -10.00 7.25
C MET A 58 -4.23 -10.90 8.40
N ALA A 59 -3.36 -10.38 9.28
CA ALA A 59 -2.85 -11.10 10.44
C ALA A 59 -3.77 -11.01 11.68
N ASN A 60 -4.82 -10.19 11.64
CA ASN A 60 -5.74 -9.92 12.76
C ASN A 60 -7.09 -10.63 12.59
#